data_AF-A0A855FZ08-F1
#
_entry.id   AF-A0A855FZ08-F1
#
_cell.length_a   1.000
_cell.length_b   1.000
_cell.length_c   1.000
_cell.angle_alpha   90.00
_cell.angle_beta   90.00
_cell.angle_gamma   90.00
#
_symmetry.space_group_name_H-M   'P 1'
#
loop_
_entity.id
_entity.type
_entity.pdbx_description
1 polymer ?
#
loop_
_entity_poly.entity_id
_entity_poly.type
_entity_poly.pdbx_seq_one_letter_code
_entity_poly.pdbx_strand_id
1 'polypeptide(L)'
;MLGGFNLYQYAPNGLTWIDPLGFAAIYDIGTYGSLNGKKHVGDNLQAHELIRHEYLKQQGLADKVRLASNPAIALDLDHHTRSPSKDSRGIGGVHYHEKQIRAEKGLGPNQFMSTIKEELDITSEALRRAGVPEKKIGILRGKAEKFYKKLSKC
;
A
#
# COMPACT_ATOMS: atom_id res chain seq x y z
N MET A 1 42.70 23.14 -36.71
CA MET A 1 41.89 24.13 -35.99
C MET A 1 40.90 23.39 -35.12
N LEU A 2 40.94 23.68 -33.82
CA LEU A 2 40.07 23.15 -32.77
C LEU A 2 38.72 23.88 -32.77
N GLY A 3 37.65 23.16 -32.43
CA GLY A 3 36.36 23.73 -31.99
C GLY A 3 35.19 22.88 -32.44
N GLY A 4 34.40 22.23 -31.58
CA GLY A 4 34.46 22.08 -30.13
C GLY A 4 33.42 21.02 -29.77
N PHE A 5 33.82 20.01 -28.99
CA PHE A 5 32.87 19.12 -28.36
C PHE A 5 32.04 19.97 -27.37
N ASN A 6 30.73 20.01 -27.58
CA ASN A 6 29.82 20.68 -26.65
C ASN A 6 29.91 19.98 -25.28
N LEU A 7 30.44 20.69 -24.29
CA LEU A 7 30.66 20.23 -22.91
C LEU A 7 29.35 20.10 -22.09
N TYR A 8 28.19 20.16 -22.74
CA TYR A 8 26.86 20.04 -22.13
C TYR A 8 26.00 18.94 -22.75
N GLN A 9 26.63 17.89 -23.29
CA GLN A 9 25.90 16.66 -23.53
C GLN A 9 25.63 16.03 -22.17
N TYR A 10 24.38 16.16 -21.70
CA TYR A 10 23.85 15.31 -20.64
C TYR A 10 24.11 13.88 -21.07
N ALA A 11 25.08 13.22 -20.42
CA ALA A 11 25.08 11.77 -20.42
C ALA A 11 23.73 11.37 -19.83
N PRO A 12 22.91 10.56 -20.50
CA PRO A 12 21.83 9.89 -19.80
C PRO A 12 22.51 9.12 -18.68
N ASN A 13 22.22 9.49 -17.43
CA ASN A 13 22.71 8.78 -16.26
C ASN A 13 22.10 7.37 -16.29
N GLY A 14 22.69 6.46 -17.05
CA GLY A 14 22.29 5.06 -17.20
C GLY A 14 22.64 4.21 -15.99
N LEU A 15 22.76 4.82 -14.81
CA LEU A 15 22.83 4.11 -13.53
C LEU A 15 21.40 3.92 -12.99
N THR A 16 20.53 3.28 -13.77
CA THR A 16 19.43 2.56 -13.15
C THR A 16 20.05 1.29 -12.57
N TRP A 17 20.35 1.31 -11.28
CA TRP A 17 20.68 0.08 -10.55
C TRP A 17 19.55 -0.92 -10.80
N ILE A 18 19.85 -2.01 -11.50
CA ILE A 18 18.94 -3.13 -11.66
C ILE A 18 19.04 -3.90 -10.36
N ASP A 19 17.96 -3.98 -9.59
CA ASP A 19 17.89 -4.84 -8.41
C ASP A 19 17.95 -6.32 -8.86
N PRO A 20 19.10 -7.01 -8.71
CA PRO A 20 19.25 -8.39 -9.19
C PRO A 20 18.47 -9.38 -8.32
N LEU A 21 18.09 -8.96 -7.11
CA LEU A 21 17.41 -9.77 -6.10
C LEU A 21 15.88 -9.63 -6.20
N GLY A 22 15.41 -8.57 -6.86
CA GLY A 22 13.99 -8.32 -7.11
C GLY A 22 13.22 -8.00 -5.84
N PHE A 23 13.82 -7.23 -4.92
CA PHE A 23 13.12 -6.70 -3.76
C PHE A 23 12.00 -5.77 -4.19
N ALA A 24 10.99 -5.63 -3.33
CA ALA A 24 9.97 -4.63 -3.55
C ALA A 24 10.58 -3.25 -3.27
N ALA A 25 10.24 -2.26 -4.09
CA ALA A 25 10.42 -0.87 -3.72
C ALA A 25 9.27 -0.44 -2.79
N ILE A 26 9.53 0.57 -1.95
CA ILE A 26 8.47 1.23 -1.21
C ILE A 26 7.38 1.71 -2.18
N TYR A 27 6.13 1.45 -1.83
CA TYR A 27 4.93 1.68 -2.65
C TYR A 27 4.76 0.75 -3.86
N ASP A 28 5.48 -0.35 -3.95
CA ASP A 28 5.16 -1.36 -4.95
C ASP A 28 3.81 -2.01 -4.69
N ILE A 29 3.05 -2.21 -5.76
CA ILE A 29 1.67 -2.70 -5.70
C ILE A 29 1.64 -4.12 -6.26
N GLY A 30 1.39 -5.08 -5.38
CA GLY A 30 1.26 -6.49 -5.68
C GLY A 30 0.00 -7.07 -5.06
N THR A 31 0.07 -8.35 -4.71
CA THR A 31 -0.90 -9.00 -3.84
C THR A 31 -0.28 -9.28 -2.48
N TYR A 32 -1.10 -9.49 -1.45
CA TYR A 32 -0.63 -9.83 -0.11
C TYR A 32 0.36 -11.01 -0.12
N GLY A 33 0.06 -12.05 -0.91
CA GLY A 33 0.93 -13.21 -1.05
C GLY A 33 2.21 -12.93 -1.83
N SER A 34 2.14 -12.09 -2.87
CA SER A 34 3.35 -11.76 -3.64
C SER A 34 4.32 -10.92 -2.80
N LEU A 35 3.80 -9.93 -2.07
CA LEU A 35 4.60 -8.99 -1.27
C LEU A 35 5.08 -9.57 0.07
N ASN A 36 4.46 -10.64 0.58
CA ASN A 36 4.97 -11.40 1.75
C ASN A 36 5.70 -12.68 1.36
N GLY A 37 6.02 -12.85 0.08
CA GLY A 37 6.73 -14.02 -0.41
C GLY A 37 8.20 -14.06 0.03
N LYS A 38 8.85 -15.21 -0.12
CA LYS A 38 10.27 -15.42 0.27
C LYS A 38 11.25 -14.44 -0.37
N LYS A 39 10.90 -13.85 -1.52
CA LYS A 39 11.71 -12.84 -2.23
C LYS A 39 11.77 -11.48 -1.53
N HIS A 40 10.85 -11.23 -0.60
CA HIS A 40 10.73 -9.97 0.15
C HIS A 40 11.24 -10.11 1.58
N VAL A 41 11.91 -11.24 1.90
CA VAL A 41 12.55 -11.41 3.20
C VAL A 41 13.79 -10.53 3.26
N GLY A 42 13.77 -9.53 4.15
CA GLY A 42 14.91 -8.64 4.40
C GLY A 42 14.84 -7.28 3.72
N ASP A 43 13.79 -6.97 2.97
CA ASP A 43 13.58 -5.63 2.39
C ASP A 43 13.06 -4.59 3.41
N ASN A 44 12.72 -5.03 4.62
CA ASN A 44 12.11 -4.23 5.70
C ASN A 44 10.77 -3.60 5.33
N LEU A 45 10.10 -4.13 4.31
CA LEU A 45 8.77 -3.73 3.90
C LEU A 45 7.73 -4.72 4.41
N GLN A 46 6.50 -4.25 4.47
CA GLN A 46 5.33 -4.98 4.94
C GLN A 46 4.20 -4.76 3.94
N ALA A 47 3.51 -5.84 3.57
CA ALA A 47 2.35 -5.73 2.70
C ALA A 47 1.16 -5.17 3.48
N HIS A 48 0.64 -4.03 3.02
CA HIS A 48 -0.59 -3.44 3.52
C HIS A 48 -1.73 -3.66 2.52
N GLU A 49 -2.78 -4.38 2.94
CA GLU A 49 -3.97 -4.65 2.13
C GLU A 49 -4.91 -3.43 2.16
N LEU A 50 -5.47 -3.05 1.00
CA LEU A 50 -6.47 -1.96 0.99
C LEU A 50 -7.82 -2.43 1.52
N ILE A 51 -8.22 -3.66 1.22
CA ILE A 51 -9.40 -4.28 1.83
C ILE A 51 -8.94 -5.05 3.05
N ARG A 52 -9.39 -4.64 4.24
CA ARG A 52 -9.10 -5.36 5.47
C ARG A 52 -9.63 -6.79 5.39
N HIS A 53 -8.78 -7.76 5.74
CA HIS A 53 -9.18 -9.17 5.80
C HIS A 53 -10.38 -9.41 6.74
N GLU A 54 -10.47 -8.69 7.87
CA GLU A 54 -11.62 -8.80 8.78
C GLU A 54 -12.94 -8.33 8.16
N TYR A 55 -12.92 -7.35 7.25
CA TYR A 55 -14.11 -6.97 6.48
C TYR A 55 -14.57 -8.15 5.60
N LEU A 56 -13.63 -8.75 4.86
CA LEU A 56 -13.93 -9.89 3.99
C LEU A 56 -14.49 -11.09 4.78
N LYS A 57 -13.98 -11.33 5.99
CA LYS A 57 -14.51 -12.36 6.91
C LYS A 57 -15.94 -12.09 7.33
N GLN A 58 -16.25 -10.85 7.74
CA GLN A 58 -17.62 -10.49 8.13
C GLN A 58 -18.62 -10.57 6.97
N GLN A 59 -18.15 -10.39 5.73
CA GLN A 59 -18.95 -10.58 4.52
C GLN A 59 -19.05 -12.04 4.06
N GLY A 60 -18.40 -12.99 4.73
CA GLY A 60 -18.37 -14.40 4.30
C GLY A 60 -17.55 -14.65 3.02
N LEU A 61 -16.68 -13.72 2.64
CA LEU A 61 -15.84 -13.80 1.43
C LEU A 61 -14.43 -14.35 1.71
N ALA A 62 -14.05 -14.49 2.98
CA ALA A 62 -12.79 -15.06 3.40
C ALA A 62 -12.95 -15.83 4.73
N ASP A 63 -12.12 -16.85 4.92
CA ASP A 63 -12.05 -17.64 6.15
C ASP A 63 -10.96 -17.12 7.09
N LYS A 64 -10.28 -18.01 7.81
CA LYS A 64 -9.24 -17.66 8.80
C LYS A 64 -7.94 -17.14 8.18
N VAL A 65 -7.68 -17.45 6.91
CA VAL A 65 -6.41 -17.15 6.25
C VAL A 65 -6.58 -15.97 5.31
N ARG A 66 -5.64 -15.00 5.40
CA ARG A 66 -5.58 -13.86 4.48
C ARG A 66 -5.49 -14.34 3.03
N LEU A 67 -6.30 -13.73 2.16
CA LEU A 67 -6.33 -14.09 0.76
C LEU A 67 -5.06 -13.60 0.08
N ALA A 68 -4.22 -14.53 -0.37
CA ALA A 68 -2.94 -14.23 -1.03
C ALA A 68 -3.09 -13.33 -2.27
N SER A 69 -4.28 -13.32 -2.89
CA SER A 69 -4.63 -12.50 -4.06
C SER A 69 -5.17 -11.11 -3.71
N ASN A 70 -5.37 -10.78 -2.43
CA ASN A 70 -5.84 -9.46 -2.00
C ASN A 70 -4.81 -8.39 -2.41
N PRO A 71 -5.22 -7.35 -3.18
CA PRO A 71 -4.31 -6.28 -3.58
C PRO A 71 -3.70 -5.57 -2.38
N ALA A 72 -2.38 -5.42 -2.42
CA ALA A 72 -1.61 -4.82 -1.34
C ALA A 72 -0.51 -3.90 -1.87
N ILE A 73 -0.01 -3.04 -0.99
CA ILE A 73 1.10 -2.12 -1.23
C ILE A 73 2.23 -2.38 -0.23
N ALA A 74 3.48 -2.34 -0.69
CA ALA A 74 4.65 -2.48 0.15
C ALA A 74 4.92 -1.17 0.89
N LEU A 75 4.93 -1.21 2.23
CA LEU A 75 5.18 -0.06 3.10
C LEU A 75 6.28 -0.41 4.09
N ASP A 76 7.16 0.53 4.41
CA ASP A 76 8.06 0.37 5.56
C ASP A 76 7.29 0.51 6.89
N LEU A 77 7.98 0.35 8.02
CA LEU A 77 7.36 0.49 9.34
C LEU A 77 6.71 1.86 9.56
N ASP A 78 7.36 2.94 9.12
CA ASP A 78 6.94 4.32 9.33
C ASP A 78 5.62 4.59 8.61
N HIS A 79 5.50 4.13 7.37
CA HIS A 79 4.29 4.26 6.57
C HIS A 79 3.22 3.23 6.98
N HIS A 80 3.57 2.08 7.55
CA HIS A 80 2.58 1.04 7.85
C HIS A 80 1.93 1.16 9.22
N THR A 81 2.72 1.19 10.31
CA THR A 81 2.23 0.93 11.67
C THR A 81 2.61 1.97 12.72
N ARG A 82 3.67 2.77 12.50
CA ARG A 82 4.17 3.65 13.56
C ARG A 82 3.22 4.79 13.87
N SER A 83 3.19 5.19 15.14
CA SER A 83 2.57 6.46 15.55
C SER A 83 3.46 7.63 15.16
N PRO A 84 2.92 8.87 15.07
CA PRO A 84 3.71 10.06 14.76
C PRO A 84 4.96 10.22 15.65
N SER A 85 4.85 9.85 16.93
CA SER A 85 5.97 9.92 17.89
C SER A 85 7.10 8.91 17.66
N LYS A 86 6.87 7.84 16.88
CA LYS A 86 7.85 6.78 16.59
C LYS A 86 8.25 6.74 15.10
N ASP A 87 7.49 7.42 14.25
CA ASP A 87 7.76 7.62 12.83
C ASP A 87 8.90 8.62 12.66
N SER A 88 9.91 8.29 11.86
CA SER A 88 11.04 9.20 11.60
C SER A 88 10.62 10.50 10.89
N ARG A 89 9.47 10.48 10.20
CA ARG A 89 8.88 11.62 9.49
C ARG A 89 7.95 12.45 10.38
N GLY A 90 7.55 11.94 11.54
CA GLY A 90 6.58 12.58 12.43
C GLY A 90 5.13 12.56 11.93
N ILE A 91 4.78 11.75 10.92
CA ILE A 91 3.47 11.76 10.26
C ILE A 91 2.53 10.70 10.86
N GLY A 92 3.04 9.48 11.04
CA GLY A 92 2.26 8.30 11.37
C GLY A 92 2.03 7.40 10.14
N GLY A 93 1.80 6.11 10.43
CA GLY A 93 1.51 5.10 9.44
C GLY A 93 0.02 4.93 9.17
N VAL A 94 -0.30 4.09 8.17
CA VAL A 94 -1.68 3.84 7.73
C VAL A 94 -2.57 3.34 8.85
N HIS A 95 -2.11 2.39 9.68
CA HIS A 95 -2.94 1.89 10.78
C HIS A 95 -3.23 2.95 11.85
N TYR A 96 -2.33 3.91 12.05
CA TYR A 96 -2.58 5.03 12.96
C TYR A 96 -3.70 5.92 12.42
N HIS A 97 -3.58 6.36 11.15
CA HIS A 97 -4.58 7.22 10.54
C HIS A 97 -5.92 6.51 10.30
N GLU A 98 -5.91 5.23 9.93
CA GLU A 98 -7.14 4.44 9.81
C GLU A 98 -7.92 4.42 11.13
N LYS A 99 -7.22 4.23 12.27
CA LYS A 99 -7.86 4.27 13.59
C LYS A 99 -8.48 5.64 13.89
N GLN A 100 -7.81 6.73 13.51
CA GLN A 100 -8.34 8.08 13.66
C GLN A 100 -9.59 8.30 12.81
N ILE A 101 -9.53 7.96 11.52
CA ILE A 101 -10.66 8.14 10.58
C ILE A 101 -11.86 7.29 10.99
N ARG A 102 -11.64 6.06 11.48
CA ARG A 102 -12.70 5.23 12.03
C ARG A 102 -13.35 5.88 13.26
N ALA A 103 -12.56 6.41 14.18
CA ALA A 103 -13.08 7.13 15.34
C ALA A 103 -13.85 8.42 14.95
N GLU A 104 -13.35 9.17 13.96
CA GLU A 104 -14.04 10.34 13.37
C GLU A 104 -15.42 9.96 12.80
N LYS A 105 -15.56 8.75 12.28
CA LYS A 105 -16.81 8.18 11.77
C LYS A 105 -17.65 7.47 12.83
N GLY A 106 -17.24 7.47 14.09
CA GLY A 106 -17.93 6.77 15.19
C GLY A 106 -17.80 5.24 15.15
N LEU A 107 -16.84 4.70 14.38
CA LEU A 107 -16.60 3.27 14.23
C LEU A 107 -15.58 2.76 15.25
N GLY A 108 -15.86 1.60 15.83
CA GLY A 108 -14.91 0.80 16.59
C GLY A 108 -13.88 0.04 15.73
N PRO A 109 -12.89 -0.63 16.33
CA PRO A 109 -11.77 -1.27 15.62
C PRO A 109 -12.13 -2.31 14.56
N ASN A 110 -13.26 -3.01 14.73
CA ASN A 110 -13.78 -4.02 13.80
C ASN A 110 -15.23 -3.74 13.39
N GLN A 111 -15.63 -2.47 13.47
CA GLN A 111 -16.87 -1.99 12.86
C GLN A 111 -16.54 -1.42 11.49
N PHE A 112 -17.30 -1.87 10.51
CA PHE A 112 -17.11 -1.53 9.11
C PHE A 112 -18.36 -0.82 8.58
N MET A 113 -18.14 0.06 7.62
CA MET A 113 -19.17 0.70 6.82
C MET A 113 -19.98 -0.37 6.07
N SER A 114 -21.22 0.00 5.72
CA SER A 114 -22.15 -0.90 5.04
C SER A 114 -21.69 -1.22 3.61
N THR A 115 -20.96 -0.31 2.96
CA THR A 115 -20.49 -0.51 1.60
C THR A 115 -18.97 -0.65 1.49
N ILE A 116 -18.51 -1.49 0.56
CA ILE A 116 -17.09 -1.62 0.25
C ILE A 116 -16.47 -0.29 -0.20
N LYS A 117 -17.24 0.55 -0.90
CA LYS A 117 -16.76 1.85 -1.39
C LYS A 117 -16.34 2.74 -0.23
N GLU A 118 -17.16 2.82 0.81
CA GLU A 118 -16.88 3.63 2.00
C GLU A 118 -15.72 3.05 2.82
N GLU A 119 -15.59 1.73 2.91
CA GLU A 119 -14.44 1.10 3.54
C GLU A 119 -13.14 1.41 2.78
N LEU A 120 -13.16 1.31 1.45
CA LEU A 120 -12.03 1.70 0.61
C LEU A 120 -11.72 3.19 0.75
N ASP A 121 -12.71 4.06 0.96
CA ASP A 121 -12.49 5.48 1.21
C ASP A 121 -11.74 5.73 2.52
N ILE A 122 -12.08 4.99 3.59
CA ILE A 122 -11.37 5.06 4.88
C ILE A 122 -9.90 4.68 4.71
N THR A 123 -9.62 3.51 4.12
CA THR A 123 -8.23 3.04 3.99
C THR A 123 -7.44 3.85 2.95
N SER A 124 -8.08 4.35 1.89
CA SER A 124 -7.45 5.25 0.92
C SER A 124 -7.07 6.59 1.55
N GLU A 125 -7.95 7.16 2.39
CA GLU A 125 -7.65 8.39 3.13
C GLU A 125 -6.54 8.15 4.16
N ALA A 126 -6.52 6.99 4.83
CA ALA A 126 -5.43 6.63 5.74
C ALA A 126 -4.06 6.55 5.03
N LEU A 127 -4.02 5.98 3.82
CA LEU A 127 -2.83 5.96 2.96
C LEU A 127 -2.38 7.37 2.57
N ARG A 128 -3.33 8.25 2.23
CA ARG A 128 -3.05 9.66 1.89
C ARG A 128 -2.43 10.39 3.08
N ARG A 129 -3.04 10.27 4.27
CA ARG A 129 -2.51 10.87 5.51
C ARG A 129 -1.12 10.32 5.88
N ALA A 130 -0.86 9.04 5.61
CA ALA A 130 0.44 8.40 5.82
C ALA A 130 1.52 8.80 4.79
N GLY A 131 1.20 9.64 3.80
CA GLY A 131 2.16 10.14 2.79
C GLY A 131 2.32 9.25 1.55
N VAL A 132 1.44 8.27 1.33
CA VAL A 132 1.49 7.44 0.11
C VAL A 132 1.10 8.27 -1.12
N PRO A 133 1.84 8.18 -2.25
CA PRO A 133 1.51 8.95 -3.45
C PRO A 133 0.12 8.65 -4.01
N GLU A 134 -0.65 9.69 -4.34
CA GLU A 134 -2.05 9.57 -4.81
C GLU A 134 -2.19 8.64 -6.04
N LYS A 135 -1.22 8.68 -6.97
CA LYS A 135 -1.18 7.77 -8.12
C LYS A 135 -1.16 6.30 -7.70
N LYS A 136 -0.42 5.96 -6.65
CA LYS A 136 -0.32 4.58 -6.13
C LYS A 136 -1.63 4.18 -5.44
N ILE A 137 -2.23 5.10 -4.67
CA ILE A 137 -3.54 4.90 -4.04
C ILE A 137 -4.61 4.60 -5.10
N GLY A 138 -4.69 5.39 -6.17
CA GLY A 138 -5.64 5.17 -7.26
C GLY A 138 -5.48 3.81 -7.96
N ILE A 139 -4.24 3.40 -8.24
CA ILE A 139 -3.95 2.08 -8.83
C ILE A 139 -4.38 0.95 -7.87
N LEU A 140 -4.00 1.05 -6.60
CA LEU A 140 -4.32 0.05 -5.59
C LEU A 140 -5.83 -0.07 -5.39
N ARG A 141 -6.54 1.07 -5.33
CA ARG A 141 -8.00 1.11 -5.23
C ARG A 141 -8.68 0.43 -6.40
N GLY A 142 -8.29 0.76 -7.64
CA GLY A 142 -8.86 0.11 -8.82
C GLY A 142 -8.62 -1.40 -8.84
N LYS A 143 -7.47 -1.88 -8.34
CA LYS A 143 -7.22 -3.32 -8.17
C LYS A 143 -8.10 -3.93 -7.09
N ALA A 144 -8.25 -3.26 -5.94
CA ALA A 144 -9.09 -3.71 -4.82
C ALA A 144 -10.57 -3.83 -5.20
N GLU A 145 -11.11 -2.84 -5.91
CA GLU A 145 -12.50 -2.88 -6.40
C GLU A 145 -12.74 -4.05 -7.37
N LYS A 146 -11.81 -4.27 -8.32
CA LYS A 146 -11.87 -5.43 -9.23
C LYS A 146 -11.78 -6.77 -8.50
N PHE A 147 -10.89 -6.84 -7.51
CA PHE A 147 -10.74 -8.02 -6.67
C PHE A 147 -12.01 -8.32 -5.88
N TYR A 148 -12.61 -7.31 -5.24
CA TYR A 148 -13.85 -7.45 -4.49
C TYR A 148 -15.01 -7.93 -5.38
N LYS A 149 -15.21 -7.31 -6.55
CA LYS A 149 -16.25 -7.74 -7.51
C LYS A 149 -16.11 -9.22 -7.90
N LYS A 150 -14.87 -9.64 -8.19
CA LYS A 150 -14.57 -11.04 -8.51
C LYS A 150 -14.92 -11.98 -7.35
N LEU A 151 -14.68 -11.58 -6.10
CA LEU A 151 -15.02 -12.37 -4.92
C LEU A 151 -16.53 -12.42 -4.67
N SER A 152 -17.22 -11.29 -4.78
CA SER A 152 -18.66 -11.19 -4.51
C SER A 152 -19.53 -11.82 -5.60
N LYS A 153 -18.94 -12.33 -6.68
CA LYS A 153 -19.62 -12.88 -7.87
C LYS A 153 -20.62 -11.89 -8.50
N CYS A 154 -20.38 -10.58 -8.34
CA CYS A 154 -21.18 -9.50 -8.90
C CYS A 154 -20.46 -8.81 -10.05
#